data_AF-A0AAD4IUV0-F1
#
_entry.id   AF-A0AAD4IUV0-F1
#
_cell.length_a   1.000
_cell.length_b   1.000
_cell.length_c   1.000
_cell.angle_alpha   90.00
_cell.angle_beta   90.00
_cell.angle_gamma   90.00
#
_symmetry.space_group_name_H-M   'P 1'
#
loop_
_entity.id
_entity.type
_entity.pdbx_description
1 polymer ?
#
loop_
_entity_poly.entity_id
_entity_poly.type
_entity_poly.pdbx_seq_one_letter_code
_entity_poly.pdbx_strand_id
1 'polypeptide(L)'
;MSDVFDDEGDAEPTISIGDYLKTVEEEELEADLILGGDEGKECTYSKGYVKRQAIFSCLTCTPDGNAGVCTACSLVCHDGHEILELWTKRNFRCDCGNSKFGEFFCKLSASKDVENPENMYNHNFKGTYCACDLPYPDPNVDEQIEMIQCCICEDWFHEEHIGLQSGDK
;
A
#
# COMPACT_ATOMS: atom_id res chain seq x y z
N MET A 1 -59.08 10.72 25.41
CA MET A 1 -57.87 11.16 26.13
C MET A 1 -56.73 10.90 25.17
N SER A 2 -56.14 12.00 24.71
CA SER A 2 -55.15 12.11 23.64
C SER A 2 -53.83 11.42 23.96
N ASP A 3 -53.24 10.83 22.92
CA ASP A 3 -51.81 10.60 22.70
C ASP A 3 -50.91 11.61 23.39
N VAL A 4 -49.91 11.12 24.14
CA VAL A 4 -48.52 11.61 24.13
C VAL A 4 -47.63 10.44 24.59
N PHE A 5 -47.00 9.75 23.64
CA PHE A 5 -45.69 9.14 23.88
C PHE A 5 -44.72 9.90 22.98
N ASP A 6 -44.20 10.96 23.56
CA ASP A 6 -43.04 11.71 23.11
C ASP A 6 -41.82 10.78 23.32
N ASP A 7 -41.24 10.27 22.24
CA ASP A 7 -39.93 9.61 22.23
C ASP A 7 -39.18 10.11 21.00
N GLU A 8 -38.86 11.41 21.01
CA GLU A 8 -37.76 11.95 20.22
C GLU A 8 -36.44 11.50 20.87
N GLY A 9 -35.62 10.76 20.11
CA GLY A 9 -34.16 10.85 20.26
C GLY A 9 -33.41 9.54 20.44
N ASP A 10 -33.48 8.63 19.46
CA ASP A 10 -32.29 7.97 18.87
C ASP A 10 -32.75 7.13 17.65
N ALA A 11 -33.16 7.79 16.57
CA ALA A 11 -33.36 7.06 15.31
C ALA A 11 -31.98 6.71 14.78
N GLU A 12 -31.59 5.43 14.81
CA GLU A 12 -30.36 4.99 14.17
C GLU A 12 -30.31 5.53 12.73
N PRO A 13 -29.16 6.05 12.27
CA PRO A 13 -29.05 6.57 10.92
C PRO A 13 -29.41 5.47 9.93
N THR A 14 -30.54 5.62 9.23
CA THR A 14 -31.00 4.68 8.21
C THR A 14 -30.55 5.17 6.85
N ILE A 15 -29.86 4.30 6.10
CA ILE A 15 -29.43 4.55 4.73
C ILE A 15 -30.26 3.69 3.76
N SER A 16 -30.60 4.23 2.59
CA SER A 16 -31.24 3.45 1.53
C SER A 16 -30.25 2.46 0.92
N ILE A 17 -30.73 1.30 0.47
CA ILE A 17 -29.91 0.35 -0.30
C ILE A 17 -29.27 0.99 -1.53
N GLY A 18 -29.98 1.93 -2.18
CA GLY A 18 -29.47 2.64 -3.34
C GLY A 18 -28.37 3.63 -3.01
N ASP A 19 -28.39 4.21 -1.81
CA ASP A 19 -27.32 5.11 -1.36
C ASP A 19 -26.12 4.29 -0.86
N TYR A 20 -26.34 3.17 -0.17
CA TYR A 20 -25.29 2.22 0.20
C TYR A 20 -24.53 1.68 -1.01
N LEU A 21 -25.24 1.27 -2.07
CA LEU A 21 -24.60 0.78 -3.30
C LEU A 21 -23.72 1.84 -3.96
N LYS A 22 -24.18 3.10 -4.03
CA LYS A 22 -23.38 4.20 -4.57
C LYS A 22 -22.12 4.44 -3.74
N THR A 23 -22.24 4.43 -2.41
CA THR A 23 -21.07 4.60 -1.52
C THR A 23 -20.06 3.49 -1.76
N VAL A 24 -20.48 2.23 -1.90
CA VAL A 24 -19.58 1.12 -2.21
C VAL A 24 -18.91 1.30 -3.58
N GLU A 25 -19.66 1.69 -4.62
CA GLU A 25 -19.10 1.94 -5.96
C GLU A 25 -18.08 3.10 -5.96
N GLU A 26 -18.34 4.16 -5.20
CA GLU A 26 -17.43 5.30 -5.04
C GLU A 26 -16.14 4.88 -4.31
N GLU A 27 -16.26 4.12 -3.22
CA GLU A 27 -15.12 3.57 -2.46
C GLU A 27 -14.26 2.60 -3.32
N GLU A 28 -14.89 1.73 -4.10
CA GLU A 28 -14.19 0.82 -5.02
C GLU A 28 -13.41 1.58 -6.09
N LEU A 29 -13.99 2.64 -6.66
CA LEU A 29 -13.33 3.47 -7.67
C LEU A 29 -12.12 4.21 -7.07
N GLU A 30 -12.24 4.75 -5.86
CA GLU A 30 -11.11 5.38 -5.16
C GLU A 30 -9.98 4.38 -4.90
N ALA A 31 -10.31 3.17 -4.42
CA ALA A 31 -9.33 2.12 -4.20
C ALA A 31 -8.59 1.74 -5.49
N ASP A 32 -9.31 1.63 -6.61
CA ASP A 32 -8.73 1.33 -7.92
C ASP A 32 -7.74 2.40 -8.38
N LEU A 33 -8.07 3.68 -8.17
CA LEU A 33 -7.19 4.80 -8.51
C LEU A 33 -5.89 4.79 -7.68
N ILE A 34 -5.96 4.35 -6.42
CA ILE A 34 -4.82 4.31 -5.51
C ILE A 34 -3.95 3.06 -5.75
N LEU A 35 -4.56 1.88 -5.88
CA LEU A 35 -3.87 0.59 -5.95
C LEU A 35 -3.47 0.17 -7.36
N GLY A 36 -3.85 0.96 -8.37
CA GLY A 36 -3.52 0.69 -9.77
C GLY A 36 -4.40 -0.39 -10.41
N GLY A 37 -5.64 -0.55 -9.92
CA GLY A 37 -6.65 -1.43 -10.49
C GLY A 37 -6.35 -2.93 -10.40
N ASP A 38 -5.58 -3.38 -9.40
CA ASP A 38 -5.38 -4.81 -9.14
C ASP A 38 -6.39 -5.29 -8.09
N GLU A 39 -7.30 -6.18 -8.51
CA GLU A 39 -8.35 -6.76 -7.65
C GLU A 39 -7.82 -7.65 -6.50
N GLY A 40 -6.51 -7.86 -6.39
CA GLY A 40 -5.90 -8.64 -5.31
C GLY A 40 -6.18 -10.15 -5.36
N LYS A 41 -6.72 -10.67 -6.47
CA LYS A 41 -7.10 -12.10 -6.61
C LYS A 41 -5.99 -13.00 -7.13
N GLU A 42 -5.12 -12.47 -7.99
CA GLU A 42 -4.09 -13.25 -8.67
C GLU A 42 -2.72 -12.58 -8.54
N CYS A 43 -1.65 -13.38 -8.46
CA CYS A 43 -0.31 -12.83 -8.45
C CYS A 43 0.01 -12.16 -9.79
N THR A 44 0.46 -10.90 -9.76
CA THR A 44 0.79 -10.12 -10.96
C THR A 44 2.06 -10.56 -11.67
N TYR A 45 2.81 -11.53 -11.12
CA TYR A 45 4.08 -11.99 -11.70
C TYR A 45 3.98 -12.44 -13.16
N SER A 46 2.89 -13.13 -13.52
CA SER A 46 2.60 -13.59 -14.89
C SER A 46 2.33 -12.44 -15.87
N LYS A 47 1.90 -11.27 -15.36
CA LYS A 47 1.69 -10.04 -16.13
C LYS A 47 3.02 -9.37 -16.52
N GLY A 48 4.17 -9.87 -16.03
CA GLY A 48 5.49 -9.32 -16.30
C GLY A 48 5.78 -8.05 -15.50
N TYR A 49 6.52 -7.12 -16.09
CA TYR A 49 6.76 -5.80 -15.51
C TYR A 49 5.57 -4.89 -15.79
N VAL A 50 4.72 -4.72 -14.77
CA VAL A 50 3.49 -3.93 -14.89
C VAL A 50 3.82 -2.44 -14.85
N LYS A 51 3.17 -1.64 -15.71
CA LYS A 51 3.42 -0.20 -15.80
C LYS A 51 3.22 0.52 -14.47
N ARG A 52 2.22 0.13 -13.68
CA ARG A 52 1.94 0.66 -12.35
C ARG A 52 1.13 -0.39 -11.56
N GLN A 53 1.55 -0.72 -10.35
CA GLN A 53 0.81 -1.61 -9.44
C GLN A 53 1.19 -1.31 -7.99
N ALA A 54 0.27 -1.53 -7.04
CA ALA A 54 0.59 -1.46 -5.61
C ALA A 54 1.62 -2.54 -5.22
N ILE A 55 2.66 -2.11 -4.51
CA ILE A 55 3.75 -2.96 -4.04
C ILE A 55 3.84 -2.89 -2.52
N PHE A 56 4.15 -4.03 -1.93
CA PHE A 56 4.29 -4.21 -0.50
C PHE A 56 5.67 -4.82 -0.21
N SER A 57 6.33 -4.38 0.87
CA SER A 57 7.55 -5.01 1.38
C SER A 57 7.22 -5.81 2.64
N CYS A 58 7.67 -7.06 2.73
CA CYS A 58 7.44 -7.88 3.92
C CYS A 58 8.70 -7.87 4.79
N LEU A 59 8.67 -7.13 5.90
CA LEU A 59 9.81 -7.02 6.83
C LEU A 59 10.10 -8.33 7.56
N THR A 60 9.08 -9.16 7.78
CA THR A 60 9.26 -10.49 8.37
C THR A 60 10.03 -11.44 7.46
N CYS A 61 9.79 -11.39 6.14
CA CYS A 61 10.45 -12.30 5.18
C CYS A 61 11.77 -11.73 4.65
N THR A 62 11.81 -10.43 4.39
CA THR A 62 12.96 -9.74 3.79
C THR A 62 13.27 -8.47 4.57
N PRO A 63 13.86 -8.59 5.78
CA PRO A 63 14.19 -7.44 6.63
C PRO A 63 15.22 -6.50 5.98
N ASP A 64 16.01 -7.01 5.04
CA ASP A 64 16.96 -6.20 4.25
C ASP A 64 16.27 -5.30 3.21
N GLY A 65 14.93 -5.36 3.05
CA GLY A 65 14.17 -4.50 2.16
C GLY A 65 14.59 -4.63 0.70
N ASN A 66 14.84 -5.85 0.24
CA ASN A 66 15.31 -6.13 -1.11
C ASN A 66 14.29 -6.88 -1.97
N ALA A 67 13.03 -6.98 -1.55
CA ALA A 67 11.96 -7.66 -2.28
C ALA A 67 10.62 -6.92 -2.17
N GLY A 68 9.82 -6.98 -3.22
CA GLY A 68 8.46 -6.43 -3.24
C GLY A 68 7.43 -7.46 -3.70
N VAL A 69 6.26 -7.47 -3.07
CA VAL A 69 5.16 -8.37 -3.39
C VAL A 69 3.93 -7.57 -3.83
N CYS A 70 3.12 -8.14 -4.73
CA CYS A 70 1.88 -7.51 -5.19
C CYS A 70 0.75 -7.69 -4.17
N THR A 71 -0.36 -6.96 -4.35
CA THR A 71 -1.57 -6.99 -3.51
C THR A 71 -2.05 -8.42 -3.22
N ALA A 72 -2.21 -9.26 -4.24
CA ALA A 72 -2.67 -10.63 -4.01
C ALA A 72 -1.71 -11.46 -3.12
N CYS A 73 -0.40 -11.20 -3.23
CA CYS A 73 0.60 -11.92 -2.43
C CYS A 73 0.68 -11.41 -1.00
N SER A 74 0.49 -10.11 -0.76
CA SER A 74 0.41 -9.58 0.61
C SER A 74 -0.76 -10.20 1.36
N LEU A 75 -1.91 -10.36 0.70
CA LEU A 75 -3.13 -10.93 1.29
C LEU A 75 -3.12 -12.46 1.46
N VAL A 76 -2.39 -13.22 0.63
CA VAL A 76 -2.48 -14.70 0.62
C VAL A 76 -1.21 -15.39 1.13
N CYS A 77 -0.05 -14.84 0.78
CA CYS A 77 1.25 -15.43 1.10
C CYS A 77 1.88 -14.83 2.35
N HIS A 78 1.63 -13.55 2.60
CA HIS A 78 2.23 -12.79 3.70
C HIS A 78 1.18 -12.30 4.72
N ASP A 79 -0.02 -12.89 4.71
CA ASP A 79 -1.04 -12.63 5.71
C ASP A 79 -0.50 -12.88 7.12
N GLY A 80 -0.71 -11.92 8.03
CA GLY A 80 -0.19 -11.96 9.40
C GLY A 80 1.30 -11.66 9.55
N HIS A 81 2.02 -11.25 8.49
CA HIS A 81 3.38 -10.75 8.61
C HIS A 81 3.41 -9.22 8.79
N GLU A 82 4.57 -8.72 9.21
CA GLU A 82 4.84 -7.28 9.19
C GLU A 82 5.11 -6.85 7.74
N ILE A 83 4.21 -6.05 7.19
CA ILE A 83 4.23 -5.58 5.81
C ILE A 83 4.18 -4.05 5.80
N LEU A 84 4.98 -3.45 4.93
CA LEU A 84 4.92 -2.04 4.56
C LEU A 84 4.22 -1.89 3.21
N GLU A 85 3.24 -1.02 3.14
CA GLU A 85 2.65 -0.59 1.89
C GLU A 85 3.55 0.48 1.25
N LEU A 86 4.03 0.22 0.03
CA LEU A 86 4.93 1.13 -0.70
C LEU A 86 4.20 1.89 -1.82
N TRP A 87 2.86 1.87 -1.78
CA TRP A 87 1.98 2.40 -2.81
C TRP A 87 2.32 1.85 -4.20
N THR A 88 1.93 2.58 -5.24
CA THR A 88 2.12 2.16 -6.62
C THR A 88 3.55 2.41 -7.12
N LYS A 89 4.20 1.37 -7.64
CA LYS A 89 5.52 1.41 -8.30
C LYS A 89 5.40 1.08 -9.77
N ARG A 90 6.31 1.63 -10.60
CA ARG A 90 6.32 1.39 -12.05
C ARG A 90 7.31 0.31 -12.44
N ASN A 91 7.00 -0.39 -13.53
CA ASN A 91 7.84 -1.45 -14.13
C ASN A 91 8.35 -2.43 -13.07
N PHE A 92 7.49 -2.81 -12.13
CA PHE A 92 7.83 -3.72 -11.06
C PHE A 92 7.21 -5.09 -11.35
N ARG A 93 7.88 -6.17 -10.92
CA ARG A 93 7.39 -7.55 -11.02
C ARG A 93 7.44 -8.22 -9.65
N CYS A 94 6.37 -8.89 -9.26
CA CYS A 94 6.22 -9.46 -7.91
C CYS A 94 7.32 -10.50 -7.58
N ASP A 95 8.09 -10.26 -6.52
CA ASP A 95 9.19 -11.13 -6.06
C ASP A 95 8.73 -12.31 -5.21
N CYS A 96 7.47 -12.34 -4.75
CA CYS A 96 6.98 -13.35 -3.80
C CYS A 96 7.38 -14.78 -4.22
N GLY A 97 8.11 -15.49 -3.37
CA GLY A 97 8.52 -16.88 -3.61
C GLY A 97 9.64 -17.09 -4.63
N ASN A 98 10.40 -16.05 -4.97
CA ASN A 98 11.69 -16.19 -5.67
C ASN A 98 12.84 -16.44 -4.67
N SER A 99 14.10 -16.41 -5.13
CA SER A 99 15.27 -16.70 -4.27
C SER A 99 15.37 -15.84 -3.01
N LYS A 100 14.76 -14.65 -3.01
CA LYS A 100 14.77 -13.71 -1.88
C LYS A 100 13.94 -14.19 -0.69
N PHE A 101 13.08 -15.19 -0.91
CA PHE A 101 12.21 -15.78 0.12
C PHE A 101 12.68 -17.17 0.58
N GLY A 102 13.93 -17.54 0.30
CA GLY A 102 14.50 -18.83 0.71
C GLY A 102 13.81 -20.02 0.05
N GLU A 103 13.34 -20.98 0.86
CA GLU A 103 12.63 -22.17 0.38
C GLU A 103 11.11 -21.96 0.23
N PHE A 104 10.62 -20.74 0.46
CA PHE A 104 9.20 -20.43 0.31
C PHE A 104 8.82 -20.24 -1.17
N PHE A 105 7.68 -20.79 -1.56
CA PHE A 105 7.11 -20.63 -2.89
C PHE A 105 5.77 -19.90 -2.84
N CYS A 106 5.51 -19.05 -3.83
CA CYS A 106 4.26 -18.31 -3.92
C CYS A 106 3.09 -19.26 -4.14
N LYS A 107 2.06 -19.17 -3.28
CA LYS A 107 0.85 -20.00 -3.36
C LYS A 107 0.00 -19.72 -4.62
N LEU A 108 0.15 -18.51 -5.19
CA LEU A 108 -0.65 -18.03 -6.32
C LEU A 108 0.07 -18.19 -7.67
N SER A 109 1.39 -18.39 -7.68
CA SER A 109 2.17 -18.54 -8.91
C SER A 109 3.39 -19.43 -8.65
N ALA A 110 3.31 -20.67 -9.14
CA ALA A 110 4.27 -21.72 -8.80
C ALA A 110 5.62 -21.64 -9.53
N SER A 111 5.67 -20.98 -10.70
CA SER A 111 6.88 -20.92 -11.52
C SER A 111 7.29 -19.47 -11.73
N LYS A 112 8.39 -19.09 -11.07
CA LYS A 112 9.02 -17.78 -11.18
C LYS A 112 10.51 -17.93 -11.48
N ASP A 113 11.03 -16.95 -12.19
CA ASP A 113 12.45 -16.70 -12.34
C ASP A 113 13.11 -16.52 -10.96
N VAL A 114 14.39 -16.88 -10.86
CA VAL A 114 15.15 -16.83 -9.61
C VAL A 114 15.16 -15.41 -9.05
N GLU A 115 15.31 -14.41 -9.90
CA GLU A 115 15.31 -12.99 -9.56
C GLU A 115 14.65 -12.16 -10.67
N ASN A 116 14.19 -10.96 -10.33
CA ASN A 116 13.66 -9.97 -11.26
C ASN A 116 14.68 -8.83 -11.43
N PRO A 117 15.56 -8.86 -12.44
CA PRO A 117 16.72 -7.95 -12.53
C PRO A 117 16.36 -6.49 -12.83
N GLU A 118 15.16 -6.21 -13.35
CA GLU A 118 14.73 -4.83 -13.63
C GLU A 118 14.01 -4.17 -12.45
N ASN A 119 13.74 -4.92 -11.37
CA ASN A 119 13.16 -4.34 -10.17
C ASN A 119 14.15 -3.39 -9.50
N MET A 120 13.65 -2.22 -9.12
CA MET A 120 14.41 -1.22 -8.37
C MET A 120 13.94 -1.17 -6.93
N TYR A 121 14.90 -1.13 -6.00
CA TYR A 121 14.65 -1.09 -4.56
C TYR A 121 15.36 0.13 -3.97
N ASN A 122 14.62 0.95 -3.25
CA ASN A 122 15.15 2.06 -2.46
C ASN A 122 14.98 1.76 -0.97
N HIS A 123 15.35 2.69 -0.10
CA HIS A 123 15.24 2.48 1.35
C HIS A 123 13.78 2.39 1.87
N ASN A 124 12.77 2.73 1.06
CA ASN A 124 11.35 2.56 1.46
C ASN A 124 11.01 1.10 1.73
N PHE A 125 11.67 0.17 1.02
CA PHE A 125 11.46 -1.26 1.24
C PHE A 125 11.92 -1.73 2.64
N LYS A 126 12.69 -0.90 3.36
CA LYS A 126 13.09 -1.10 4.76
C LYS A 126 12.24 -0.30 5.75
N GLY A 127 11.28 0.48 5.27
CA GLY A 127 10.43 1.34 6.09
C GLY A 127 11.05 2.68 6.46
N THR A 128 12.18 3.04 5.85
CA THR A 128 12.81 4.36 6.01
C THR A 128 12.54 5.22 4.78
N TYR A 129 12.43 6.53 4.97
CA TYR A 129 12.01 7.46 3.93
C TYR A 129 12.83 8.75 3.98
N CYS A 130 12.81 9.48 2.87
CA CYS A 130 13.48 10.74 2.66
C CYS A 130 15.01 10.65 2.82
N ALA A 131 15.72 11.74 2.51
CA ALA A 131 17.16 11.86 2.70
C ALA A 131 17.61 11.78 4.18
N CYS A 132 16.67 11.74 5.13
CA CYS A 132 16.94 11.59 6.56
C CYS A 132 16.92 10.14 7.04
N ASP A 133 16.52 9.17 6.20
CA ASP A 133 16.45 7.74 6.54
C ASP A 133 15.65 7.45 7.83
N LEU A 134 14.60 8.23 8.07
CA LEU A 134 13.73 8.06 9.24
C LEU A 134 12.54 7.15 8.89
N PRO A 135 12.04 6.35 9.85
CA PRO A 135 10.85 5.55 9.63
C PRO A 135 9.60 6.42 9.54
N TYR A 136 8.56 5.90 8.89
CA TYR A 136 7.24 6.51 8.91
C TYR A 136 6.20 5.47 9.39
N PRO A 137 5.38 5.80 10.41
CA PRO A 137 5.42 7.03 11.23
C PRO A 137 6.70 7.12 12.09
N ASP A 138 7.24 8.33 12.26
CA ASP A 138 8.42 8.54 13.12
C ASP A 138 8.02 8.44 14.60
N PRO A 139 8.59 7.51 15.38
CA PRO A 139 8.22 7.31 16.79
C PRO A 139 8.70 8.43 17.71
N ASN A 140 9.55 9.36 17.23
CA ASN A 140 10.14 10.43 18.04
C ASN A 140 9.39 11.76 17.91
N VAL A 141 8.34 11.82 17.09
CA VAL A 141 7.53 13.04 16.88
C VAL A 141 6.07 12.78 17.22
N ASP A 142 5.43 13.76 17.85
CA ASP A 142 4.02 13.67 18.23
C ASP A 142 3.09 13.85 17.02
N GLU A 143 3.51 14.65 16.03
CA GLU A 143 2.77 14.94 14.81
C GLU A 143 3.55 14.50 13.58
N GLN A 144 2.90 13.70 12.72
CA GLN A 144 3.47 13.22 11.47
C GLN A 144 3.26 14.28 10.38
N ILE A 145 4.29 14.54 9.59
CA ILE A 145 4.25 15.51 8.50
C ILE A 145 3.90 14.79 7.19
N GLU A 146 3.10 15.43 6.34
CA GLU A 146 2.83 14.92 4.99
C GLU A 146 4.12 14.80 4.16
N MET A 147 4.21 13.74 3.38
CA MET A 147 5.36 13.47 2.51
C MET A 147 4.96 13.54 1.04
N ILE A 148 5.90 13.96 0.20
CA ILE A 148 5.71 14.04 -1.26
C ILE A 148 6.48 12.91 -1.93
N GLN A 149 5.81 12.13 -2.78
CA GLN A 149 6.46 11.12 -3.60
C GLN A 149 7.14 11.73 -4.83
N CYS A 150 8.43 11.45 -5.03
CA CYS A 150 9.12 11.80 -6.25
C CYS A 150 8.64 10.94 -7.43
N CYS A 151 8.20 11.56 -8.51
CA CYS A 151 7.76 10.85 -9.71
C CYS A 151 8.90 10.20 -10.53
N ILE A 152 10.16 10.33 -10.13
CA ILE A 152 11.32 9.72 -10.82
C ILE A 152 11.83 8.51 -10.03
N CYS A 153 12.30 8.72 -8.80
CA CYS A 153 12.84 7.64 -7.97
C CYS A 153 11.79 6.90 -7.13
N GLU A 154 10.54 7.38 -7.12
CA GLU A 154 9.42 6.79 -6.37
C GLU A 154 9.67 6.72 -4.85
N ASP A 155 10.60 7.53 -4.35
CA ASP A 155 10.88 7.75 -2.94
C ASP A 155 10.01 8.88 -2.37
N TRP A 156 9.82 8.88 -1.06
CA TRP A 156 9.00 9.86 -0.34
C TRP A 156 9.88 10.82 0.43
N PHE A 157 9.57 12.11 0.35
CA PHE A 157 10.35 13.16 0.97
C PHE A 157 9.50 14.07 1.83
N HIS A 158 10.06 14.49 2.97
CA HIS A 158 9.57 15.67 3.69
C HIS A 158 9.80 16.92 2.83
N GLU A 159 8.84 17.85 2.82
CA GLU A 159 8.93 19.11 2.06
C GLU A 159 10.22 19.89 2.39
N GLU A 160 10.59 19.93 3.67
CA GLU A 160 11.77 20.63 4.19
C GLU A 160 13.09 20.09 3.61
N HIS A 161 13.16 18.79 3.35
CA HIS A 161 14.37 18.12 2.85
C HIS A 161 14.53 18.19 1.33
N ILE A 162 13.51 18.68 0.61
CA ILE A 162 13.58 18.96 -0.83
C ILE A 162 13.59 20.46 -1.15
N GLY A 163 13.82 21.30 -0.13
CA GLY A 163 13.94 22.74 -0.28
C GLY A 163 12.60 23.45 -0.54
N LEU A 164 11.48 22.77 -0.30
CA LEU A 164 10.15 23.37 -0.28
C LEU A 164 9.86 23.87 1.15
N GLN A 165 10.62 24.86 1.63
CA GLN A 165 10.21 25.53 2.86
C GLN A 165 8.94 26.34 2.56
N SER A 166 7.88 26.09 3.32
CA SER A 166 6.73 26.97 3.41
C SER A 166 7.22 28.37 3.77
N GLY A 167 7.10 29.32 2.83
CA GLY A 167 7.40 30.71 3.13
C GLY A 167 6.54 31.15 4.32
N ASP A 168 7.19 31.77 5.30
CA ASP A 168 6.59 32.39 6.48
C ASP A 168 5.19 32.97 6.20
N LYS A 169 4.20 32.58 6.99
CA LYS A 169 2.97 33.33 7.21
C LYS A 169 2.72 33.52 8.68
#